data_AF-A0A1V1NX16-F1
#
_entry.id   AF-A0A1V1NX16-F1
#
_cell.length_a   1.000
_cell.length_b   1.000
_cell.length_c   1.000
_cell.angle_alpha   90.00
_cell.angle_beta   90.00
_cell.angle_gamma   90.00
#
_symmetry.space_group_name_H-M   'P 1'
#
loop_
_entity.id
_entity.type
_entity.pdbx_description
1 polymer ?
#
loop_
_entity_poly.entity_id
_entity_poly.type
_entity_poly.pdbx_seq_one_letter_code
_entity_poly.pdbx_strand_id
1 'polypeptide(L)'
;MTKQENFISLLYYFGLLTIKEKKRGRYLLRIPNLTILNLMYGYIRSCFEDVDIFKIDMWELTDMISNMAYDGDWKPFFQYLSEQIEKQTSIRDFLNGEKVVQNFLLAYLNVSDYYITQSESEMNKGYSDIYMEPFIAKYPDLKYAYLIELKYITRNDYSEAIQKQQIKDAKKQLDQYEKSDRVKNTLSHTQLKKIVLVYKGWELTFCEEYT
;
A
#
# COMPACT_ATOMS: atom_id res chain seq x y z
N MET A 1 -14.71 -20.22 1.22
CA MET A 1 -14.23 -18.81 1.13
C MET A 1 -14.74 -18.05 2.34
N THR A 2 -13.94 -17.96 3.41
CA THR A 2 -14.24 -17.13 4.58
C THR A 2 -13.13 -16.09 4.66
N LYS A 3 -13.42 -14.85 4.25
CA LYS A 3 -12.48 -13.74 4.37
C LYS A 3 -12.18 -13.53 5.86
N GLN A 4 -10.91 -13.42 6.24
CA GLN A 4 -10.43 -13.27 7.62
C GLN A 4 -11.12 -12.14 8.40
N GLU A 5 -11.57 -11.08 7.72
CA GLU A 5 -12.38 -9.98 8.28
C GLU A 5 -13.74 -10.43 8.82
N ASN A 6 -14.37 -11.44 8.18
CA ASN A 6 -15.62 -12.01 8.64
C ASN A 6 -15.43 -12.75 9.97
N PHE A 7 -14.26 -13.34 10.19
CA PHE A 7 -13.94 -14.05 11.43
C PHE A 7 -13.81 -13.09 12.61
N ILE A 8 -13.06 -12.00 12.47
CA ILE A 8 -12.89 -11.02 13.55
C ILE A 8 -14.22 -10.34 13.89
N SER A 9 -15.01 -9.99 12.87
CA SER A 9 -16.36 -9.44 13.06
C SER A 9 -17.26 -10.42 13.81
N LEU A 10 -17.14 -11.71 13.54
CA LEU A 10 -17.87 -12.77 14.22
C LEU A 10 -17.43 -12.94 15.69
N LEU A 11 -16.13 -12.89 15.96
CA LEU A 11 -15.60 -12.91 17.34
C LEU A 11 -16.11 -11.72 18.15
N TYR A 12 -16.16 -10.53 17.55
CA TYR A 12 -16.76 -9.36 18.18
C TYR A 12 -18.26 -9.54 18.41
N TYR A 13 -19.00 -10.02 17.42
CA TYR A 13 -20.45 -10.27 17.52
C TYR A 13 -20.80 -11.27 18.63
N PHE A 14 -20.01 -12.33 18.80
CA PHE A 14 -20.18 -13.31 19.87
C PHE A 14 -19.62 -12.84 21.23
N GLY A 15 -19.14 -11.60 21.35
CA GLY A 15 -18.61 -11.06 22.59
C GLY A 15 -17.28 -11.67 23.02
N LEU A 16 -16.58 -12.36 22.12
CA LEU A 16 -15.24 -12.89 22.37
C LEU A 16 -14.17 -11.79 22.26
N LEU A 17 -14.49 -10.72 21.54
CA LEU A 17 -13.72 -9.48 21.47
C LEU A 17 -14.60 -8.29 21.86
N THR A 18 -14.00 -7.25 22.43
CA THR A 18 -14.64 -5.96 22.72
C THR A 18 -13.76 -4.81 22.26
N ILE A 19 -14.36 -3.65 21.96
CA ILE A 19 -13.63 -2.46 21.53
C ILE A 19 -12.86 -1.90 22.73
N LYS A 20 -11.53 -1.85 22.61
CA LYS A 20 -10.66 -1.17 23.56
C LYS A 20 -10.64 0.34 23.29
N GLU A 21 -10.35 0.70 22.04
CA GLU A 21 -10.22 2.08 21.60
C GLU A 21 -10.37 2.18 20.08
N LYS A 22 -10.55 3.40 19.56
CA LYS A 22 -10.49 3.69 18.13
C LYS A 22 -9.20 4.45 17.86
N LYS A 23 -8.38 3.95 16.93
CA LYS A 23 -7.11 4.55 16.54
C LYS A 23 -6.97 4.48 15.02
N ARG A 24 -6.57 5.59 14.38
CA ARG A 24 -6.34 5.68 12.92
C ARG A 24 -7.53 5.17 12.09
N GLY A 25 -8.74 5.54 12.49
CA GLY A 25 -9.97 5.12 11.83
C GLY A 25 -10.42 3.67 12.10
N ARG A 26 -9.60 2.85 12.77
CA ARG A 26 -9.89 1.43 13.07
C ARG A 26 -10.19 1.19 14.54
N TYR A 27 -11.00 0.17 14.82
CA TYR A 27 -11.25 -0.28 16.19
C TYR A 27 -10.18 -1.28 16.62
N LEU A 28 -9.46 -0.95 17.70
CA LEU A 28 -8.59 -1.88 18.39
C LEU A 28 -9.44 -2.74 19.32
N LEU A 29 -9.42 -4.05 19.07
CA LEU A 29 -10.18 -5.02 19.84
C LEU A 29 -9.32 -5.67 20.92
N ARG A 30 -9.91 -5.98 22.08
CA ARG A 30 -9.29 -6.76 23.16
C ARG A 30 -10.21 -7.88 23.59
N ILE A 31 -9.63 -8.89 24.23
CA ILE A 31 -10.42 -9.91 24.93
C ILE A 31 -11.06 -9.24 26.16
N PRO A 32 -12.37 -9.42 26.39
CA PRO A 32 -13.08 -8.70 27.44
C PRO A 32 -12.66 -9.13 28.85
N ASN A 33 -12.37 -10.42 29.06
CA ASN A 33 -12.03 -10.98 30.37
C ASN A 33 -11.22 -12.29 30.28
N LEU A 34 -10.72 -12.75 31.43
CA LEU A 34 -9.85 -13.92 31.54
C LEU A 34 -10.56 -15.25 31.18
N THR A 35 -11.87 -15.35 31.42
CA THR A 35 -12.66 -16.54 31.07
C THR A 35 -12.68 -16.78 29.57
N ILE A 36 -12.93 -15.72 28.78
CA ILE A 36 -12.90 -15.79 27.31
C ILE A 36 -11.48 -16.10 26.82
N LEU A 37 -10.44 -15.52 27.42
CA LEU A 37 -9.04 -15.83 27.07
C LEU A 37 -8.75 -17.33 27.21
N ASN A 38 -9.14 -17.92 28.34
CA ASN A 38 -8.93 -19.35 28.62
C ASN A 38 -9.70 -20.26 27.65
N LEU A 39 -10.93 -19.87 27.29
CA LEU A 39 -11.73 -20.60 26.29
C LEU A 39 -11.10 -20.54 24.89
N MET A 40 -10.63 -19.36 24.47
CA MET A 40 -9.99 -19.18 23.16
C MET A 40 -8.64 -19.93 23.06
N TYR A 41 -7.87 -20.02 24.14
CA TYR A 41 -6.59 -20.77 24.16
C TYR A 41 -6.75 -22.24 23.71
N GLY A 42 -7.85 -22.89 24.10
CA GLY A 42 -8.15 -24.27 23.68
C GLY A 42 -8.41 -24.40 22.17
N TYR A 43 -9.13 -23.44 21.59
CA TYR A 43 -9.44 -23.42 20.15
C TYR A 43 -8.25 -23.01 19.29
N ILE A 44 -7.50 -22.00 19.72
CA ILE A 44 -6.33 -21.50 18.99
C ILE A 44 -5.27 -22.60 18.87
N ARG A 45 -5.05 -23.37 19.94
CA ARG A 45 -4.10 -24.49 19.94
C ARG A 45 -4.48 -25.59 18.93
N SER A 46 -5.78 -25.85 18.71
CA SER A 46 -6.24 -26.81 17.71
C SER A 46 -6.25 -26.28 16.27
N CYS A 47 -6.34 -24.96 16.07
CA CYS A 47 -6.35 -24.35 14.74
C CYS A 47 -4.95 -24.11 14.15
N PHE A 48 -3.91 -23.99 15.00
CA PHE A 48 -2.53 -23.79 14.56
C PHE A 48 -1.90 -25.03 13.90
N GLU A 49 -2.56 -26.19 13.94
CA GLU A 49 -2.08 -27.40 13.27
C GLU A 49 -2.47 -27.48 11.77
N ASP A 50 -3.36 -26.61 11.25
CA ASP A 50 -4.08 -26.92 10.00
C ASP A 50 -4.20 -25.81 8.92
N VAL A 51 -3.44 -24.71 8.94
CA VAL A 51 -3.62 -23.66 7.91
C VAL A 51 -2.31 -23.18 7.29
N ASP A 52 -1.81 -23.97 6.36
CA ASP A 52 -0.80 -23.57 5.38
C ASP A 52 -1.50 -23.23 4.05
N ILE A 53 -1.99 -21.99 3.89
CA ILE A 53 -2.44 -21.50 2.56
C ILE A 53 -2.09 -20.02 2.37
N PHE A 54 -0.97 -19.84 1.67
CA PHE A 54 -0.38 -18.62 1.14
C PHE A 54 -1.34 -17.70 0.37
N LYS A 55 -1.46 -16.46 0.84
CA LYS A 55 -1.90 -15.26 0.10
C LYS A 55 -1.17 -14.07 0.73
N ILE A 56 -0.81 -13.06 -0.07
CA ILE A 56 -0.26 -11.79 0.43
C ILE A 56 -1.10 -11.35 1.64
N ASP A 57 -0.45 -11.10 2.78
CA ASP A 57 -1.17 -10.81 4.01
C ASP A 57 -1.77 -9.41 3.91
N MET A 58 -3.08 -9.39 3.63
CA MET A 58 -3.83 -8.15 3.47
C MET A 58 -3.84 -7.35 4.77
N TRP A 59 -3.73 -7.99 5.95
CA TRP A 59 -3.62 -7.27 7.22
C TRP A 59 -2.30 -6.53 7.34
N GLU A 60 -1.21 -7.19 6.98
CA GLU A 60 0.12 -6.61 7.00
C GLU A 60 0.22 -5.42 6.04
N LEU A 61 -0.30 -5.56 4.81
CA LEU A 61 -0.41 -4.43 3.86
C LEU A 61 -1.26 -3.29 4.42
N THR A 62 -2.38 -3.62 5.04
CA THR A 62 -3.34 -2.66 5.60
C THR A 62 -2.73 -1.90 6.79
N ASP A 63 -1.84 -2.53 7.57
CA ASP A 63 -1.04 -1.86 8.59
C ASP A 63 0.04 -0.97 7.98
N MET A 64 0.77 -1.45 6.98
CA MET A 64 1.78 -0.66 6.27
C MET A 64 1.16 0.61 5.66
N ILE A 65 0.02 0.52 4.96
CA ILE A 65 -0.67 1.70 4.40
C ILE A 65 -1.13 2.67 5.51
N SER A 66 -1.49 2.16 6.69
CA SER A 66 -1.78 3.00 7.87
C SER A 66 -0.54 3.77 8.33
N ASN A 67 0.62 3.12 8.38
CA ASN A 67 1.89 3.77 8.72
C ASN A 67 2.29 4.80 7.66
N MET A 68 2.02 4.54 6.37
CA MET A 68 2.13 5.56 5.31
C MET A 68 1.28 6.79 5.66
N ALA A 69 0.00 6.58 5.95
CA ALA A 69 -0.96 7.66 6.08
C ALA A 69 -0.77 8.56 7.31
N TYR A 70 -0.28 7.99 8.41
CA TYR A 70 -0.17 8.70 9.69
C TYR A 70 1.26 9.02 10.12
N ASP A 71 2.25 8.24 9.67
CA ASP A 71 3.66 8.38 10.08
C ASP A 71 4.57 8.74 8.90
N GLY A 72 4.12 8.56 7.66
CA GLY A 72 4.91 8.82 6.47
C GLY A 72 5.84 7.67 6.12
N ASP A 73 5.69 6.51 6.78
CA ASP A 73 6.54 5.34 6.62
C ASP A 73 6.11 4.47 5.43
N TRP A 74 6.56 4.87 4.24
CA TRP A 74 6.13 4.32 2.95
C TRP A 74 7.02 3.20 2.41
N LYS A 75 8.29 3.18 2.78
CA LYS A 75 9.27 2.24 2.23
C LYS A 75 8.94 0.78 2.55
N PRO A 76 8.46 0.41 3.76
CA PRO A 76 8.11 -0.97 4.09
C PRO A 76 7.05 -1.59 3.17
N PHE A 77 6.06 -0.80 2.73
CA PHE A 77 5.02 -1.29 1.82
C PHE A 77 5.60 -1.79 0.49
N PHE A 78 6.46 -1.00 -0.15
CA PHE A 78 7.05 -1.37 -1.44
C PHE A 78 8.09 -2.48 -1.29
N GLN A 79 8.86 -2.49 -0.20
CA GLN A 79 9.80 -3.57 0.11
C GLN A 79 9.05 -4.90 0.27
N TYR A 80 7.99 -4.91 1.06
CA TYR A 80 7.16 -6.10 1.24
C TYR A 80 6.60 -6.60 -0.09
N LEU A 81 5.99 -5.74 -0.90
CA LEU A 81 5.50 -6.14 -2.22
C LEU A 81 6.62 -6.70 -3.11
N SER A 82 7.80 -6.09 -3.12
CA SER A 82 8.95 -6.58 -3.88
C SER A 82 9.36 -7.98 -3.43
N GLU A 83 9.44 -8.23 -2.12
CA GLU A 83 9.74 -9.56 -1.59
C GLU A 83 8.68 -10.59 -1.96
N GLN A 84 7.39 -10.21 -1.94
CA GLN A 84 6.30 -11.10 -2.33
C GLN A 84 6.35 -11.44 -3.83
N ILE A 85 6.67 -10.46 -4.69
CA ILE A 85 6.90 -10.68 -6.12
C ILE A 85 8.10 -11.62 -6.31
N GLU A 86 9.18 -11.42 -5.54
CA GLU A 86 10.36 -12.26 -5.62
C GLU A 86 10.06 -13.71 -5.23
N LYS A 87 9.28 -13.94 -4.18
CA LYS A 87 8.96 -15.31 -3.73
C LYS A 87 8.06 -16.08 -4.71
N GLN A 88 7.40 -15.42 -5.66
CA GLN A 88 6.33 -16.01 -6.47
C GLN A 88 6.57 -15.88 -7.98
N THR A 89 7.02 -16.97 -8.60
CA THR A 89 7.31 -17.01 -10.05
C THR A 89 6.11 -16.65 -10.93
N SER A 90 4.90 -17.02 -10.53
CA SER A 90 3.67 -16.67 -11.27
C SER A 90 3.40 -15.17 -11.34
N ILE A 91 3.72 -14.42 -10.27
CA ILE A 91 3.59 -12.95 -10.25
C ILE A 91 4.65 -12.33 -11.16
N ARG A 92 5.87 -12.86 -11.13
CA ARG A 92 6.98 -12.38 -11.99
C ARG A 92 6.64 -12.46 -13.48
N ASP A 93 6.03 -13.55 -13.91
CA ASP A 93 5.64 -13.76 -15.31
C ASP A 93 4.47 -12.85 -15.72
N PHE A 94 3.60 -12.49 -14.76
CA PHE A 94 2.48 -11.58 -14.98
C PHE A 94 2.94 -10.12 -15.11
N LEU A 95 3.96 -9.69 -14.35
CA LEU A 95 4.48 -8.32 -14.33
C LEU A 95 5.35 -7.98 -15.54
N ASN A 96 4.78 -8.11 -16.74
CA ASN A 96 5.44 -7.78 -18.00
C ASN A 96 4.86 -6.50 -18.62
N GLY A 97 5.53 -5.39 -18.32
CA GLY A 97 5.21 -4.07 -18.87
C GLY A 97 4.74 -3.07 -17.84
N GLU A 98 4.99 -1.79 -18.13
CA GLU A 98 4.76 -0.66 -17.23
C GLU A 98 3.33 -0.60 -16.69
N LYS A 99 2.33 -0.65 -17.57
CA LYS A 99 0.91 -0.61 -17.19
C LYS A 99 0.49 -1.75 -16.28
N VAL A 100 1.09 -2.93 -16.44
CA VAL A 100 0.75 -4.09 -15.59
C VAL A 100 1.30 -3.89 -14.19
N VAL A 101 2.53 -3.39 -14.06
CA VAL A 101 3.14 -3.03 -12.76
C VAL A 101 2.36 -1.90 -12.09
N GLN A 102 1.97 -0.86 -12.85
CA GLN A 102 1.17 0.25 -12.34
C GLN A 102 -0.19 -0.25 -11.79
N ASN A 103 -0.91 -1.08 -12.56
CA ASN A 103 -2.19 -1.66 -12.12
C ASN A 103 -2.02 -2.58 -10.91
N PHE A 104 -0.93 -3.34 -10.86
CA PHE A 104 -0.60 -4.17 -9.70
C PHE A 104 -0.45 -3.30 -8.45
N LEU A 105 0.37 -2.24 -8.52
CA LEU A 105 0.55 -1.32 -7.39
C LEU A 105 -0.77 -0.64 -7.00
N LEU A 106 -1.56 -0.16 -7.96
CA LEU A 106 -2.87 0.43 -7.70
C LEU A 106 -3.80 -0.53 -6.95
N ALA A 107 -3.83 -1.81 -7.32
CA ALA A 107 -4.66 -2.81 -6.65
C ALA A 107 -4.29 -2.95 -5.16
N TYR A 108 -3.00 -2.93 -4.82
CA TYR A 108 -2.56 -3.07 -3.42
C TYR A 108 -2.61 -1.76 -2.63
N LEU A 109 -2.35 -0.60 -3.26
CA LEU A 109 -2.47 0.71 -2.61
C LEU A 109 -3.91 1.04 -2.22
N ASN A 110 -4.89 0.54 -2.98
CA ASN A 110 -6.33 0.72 -2.71
C ASN A 110 -6.93 -0.32 -1.76
N VAL A 111 -6.12 -1.15 -1.10
CA VAL A 111 -6.61 -2.11 -0.10
C VAL A 111 -7.20 -1.41 1.12
N SER A 112 -6.67 -0.23 1.47
CA SER A 112 -7.23 0.62 2.52
C SER A 112 -7.76 1.92 1.92
N ASP A 113 -8.83 2.44 2.52
CA ASP A 113 -9.55 3.62 2.03
C ASP A 113 -9.03 4.95 2.61
N TYR A 114 -7.77 4.99 3.06
CA TYR A 114 -7.15 6.22 3.54
C TYR A 114 -6.92 7.22 2.40
N TYR A 115 -6.87 6.74 1.16
CA TYR A 115 -6.61 7.55 -0.02
C TYR A 115 -7.64 7.31 -1.10
N ILE A 116 -7.89 8.36 -1.87
CA ILE A 116 -8.56 8.30 -3.16
C ILE A 116 -7.45 8.26 -4.20
N THR A 117 -7.08 7.06 -4.62
CA THR A 117 -5.97 6.86 -5.56
C THR A 117 -6.42 7.15 -6.99
N GLN A 118 -5.59 7.87 -7.75
CA GLN A 118 -5.86 8.24 -9.14
C GLN A 118 -4.64 7.93 -10.01
N SER A 119 -4.88 7.52 -11.25
CA SER A 119 -3.82 7.17 -12.21
C SER A 119 -3.92 7.96 -13.51
N GLU A 120 -2.80 8.03 -14.24
CA GLU A 120 -2.69 8.78 -15.50
C GLU A 120 -3.77 8.38 -16.54
N SER A 121 -4.22 7.11 -16.56
CA SER A 121 -5.25 6.65 -17.50
C SER A 121 -6.60 7.36 -17.37
N GLU A 122 -6.87 8.00 -16.24
CA GLU A 122 -8.08 8.78 -15.98
C GLU A 122 -7.90 10.28 -16.29
N MET A 123 -6.67 10.73 -16.55
CA MET A 123 -6.30 12.14 -16.63
C MET A 123 -5.60 12.45 -17.96
N ASN A 124 -6.29 13.19 -18.85
CA ASN A 124 -5.77 13.61 -20.16
C ASN A 124 -4.38 14.31 -20.06
N LYS A 125 -3.32 13.54 -20.38
CA LYS A 125 -1.96 13.92 -20.79
C LYS A 125 -1.10 14.70 -19.78
N GLY A 126 -0.13 13.98 -19.17
CA GLY A 126 1.15 14.57 -18.73
C GLY A 126 1.41 14.64 -17.23
N TYR A 127 0.91 13.66 -16.45
CA TYR A 127 0.92 13.72 -14.98
C TYR A 127 1.49 12.45 -14.35
N SER A 128 1.73 12.53 -13.03
CA SER A 128 2.37 11.45 -12.30
C SER A 128 1.55 10.15 -12.34
N ASP A 129 2.23 9.01 -12.36
CA ASP A 129 1.60 7.71 -12.57
C ASP A 129 0.54 7.39 -11.52
N ILE A 130 0.77 7.76 -10.26
CA ILE A 130 -0.14 7.51 -9.14
C ILE A 130 -0.16 8.72 -8.21
N TYR A 131 -1.34 9.32 -8.04
CA TYR A 131 -1.62 10.25 -6.96
C TYR A 131 -2.43 9.58 -5.86
N MET A 132 -1.96 9.63 -4.63
CA MET A 132 -2.70 9.20 -3.45
C MET A 132 -3.24 10.42 -2.71
N GLU A 133 -4.44 10.86 -3.11
CA GLU A 133 -5.15 11.96 -2.47
C GLU A 133 -5.66 11.52 -1.09
N PRO A 134 -5.30 12.20 0.01
CA PRO A 134 -5.74 11.79 1.34
C PRO A 134 -7.25 11.98 1.51
N PHE A 135 -7.96 10.96 2.03
CA PHE A 135 -9.40 11.01 2.20
C PHE A 135 -9.80 11.75 3.50
N ILE A 136 -9.46 13.04 3.56
CA ILE A 136 -9.61 13.91 4.74
C ILE A 136 -11.06 13.98 5.25
N ALA A 137 -12.05 13.91 4.34
CA ALA A 137 -13.46 13.92 4.72
C ALA A 137 -13.84 12.73 5.63
N LYS A 138 -13.17 11.57 5.48
CA LYS A 138 -13.38 10.39 6.31
C LYS A 138 -12.38 10.31 7.47
N TYR A 139 -11.14 10.71 7.23
CA TYR A 139 -10.04 10.65 8.19
C TYR A 139 -9.37 12.03 8.30
N PRO A 140 -9.92 12.93 9.15
CA PRO A 140 -9.44 14.31 9.24
C PRO A 140 -8.03 14.47 9.81
N ASP A 141 -7.47 13.42 10.41
CA ASP A 141 -6.18 13.37 11.10
C ASP A 141 -5.06 12.71 10.28
N LEU A 142 -5.30 12.43 8.99
CA LEU A 142 -4.25 11.99 8.06
C LEU A 142 -3.18 13.05 7.90
N LYS A 143 -1.92 12.62 7.74
CA LYS A 143 -0.78 13.55 7.73
C LYS A 143 -0.01 13.60 6.43
N TYR A 144 -0.15 12.59 5.57
CA TYR A 144 0.67 12.46 4.38
C TYR A 144 -0.17 12.22 3.13
N ALA A 145 0.31 12.76 2.03
CA ALA A 145 -0.17 12.52 0.67
C ALA A 145 1.02 12.06 -0.19
N TYR A 146 0.77 11.33 -1.27
CA TYR A 146 1.86 10.75 -2.07
C TYR A 146 1.70 11.02 -3.56
N LEU A 147 2.78 11.49 -4.19
CA LEU A 147 3.01 11.37 -5.63
C LEU A 147 3.96 10.21 -5.86
N ILE A 148 3.58 9.24 -6.67
CA ILE A 148 4.42 8.10 -7.00
C ILE A 148 4.61 8.08 -8.50
N GLU A 149 5.86 8.24 -8.91
CA GLU A 149 6.27 8.07 -10.31
C GLU A 149 6.93 6.72 -10.49
N LEU A 150 6.44 5.97 -11.45
CA LEU A 150 6.95 4.68 -11.84
C LEU A 150 7.70 4.79 -13.16
N LYS A 151 8.82 4.08 -13.25
CA LYS A 151 9.52 3.87 -14.52
C LYS A 151 9.78 2.39 -14.70
N TYR A 152 9.40 1.88 -15.86
CA TYR A 152 9.64 0.49 -16.23
C TYR A 152 10.70 0.38 -17.31
N ILE A 153 11.69 -0.47 -17.07
CA ILE A 153 12.76 -0.78 -18.01
C ILE A 153 12.69 -2.28 -18.29
N THR A 154 12.64 -2.67 -19.57
CA THR A 154 12.70 -4.09 -19.92
C THR A 154 14.05 -4.67 -19.48
N ARG A 155 14.12 -5.97 -19.21
CA ARG A 155 15.38 -6.61 -18.81
C ARG A 155 16.47 -6.51 -19.87
N ASN A 156 16.08 -6.50 -21.14
CA ASN A 156 17.00 -6.43 -22.28
C ASN A 156 17.55 -5.01 -22.48
N ASP A 157 16.74 -3.99 -22.16
CA ASP A 157 17.12 -2.58 -22.33
C ASP A 157 17.80 -2.00 -21.09
N TYR A 158 17.97 -2.79 -20.03
CA TYR A 158 18.49 -2.29 -18.77
C TYR A 158 19.99 -1.96 -18.83
N SER A 159 20.32 -0.75 -18.38
CA SER A 159 21.66 -0.37 -17.97
C SER A 159 21.58 0.66 -16.84
N GLU A 160 22.64 0.77 -16.02
CA GLU A 160 22.69 1.79 -14.96
C GLU A 160 22.56 3.22 -15.51
N ALA A 161 23.06 3.47 -16.72
CA ALA A 161 22.94 4.77 -17.38
C ALA A 161 21.48 5.09 -17.72
N ILE A 162 20.74 4.12 -18.26
CA ILE A 162 19.31 4.25 -18.57
C ILE A 162 18.52 4.44 -17.28
N GLN A 163 18.79 3.65 -16.24
CA GLN A 163 18.13 3.80 -14.93
C GLN A 163 18.34 5.20 -14.35
N LYS A 164 19.58 5.72 -14.35
CA LYS A 164 19.88 7.09 -13.89
C LYS A 164 19.15 8.15 -14.68
N GLN A 165 18.98 7.96 -16.00
CA GLN A 165 18.23 8.88 -16.83
C GLN A 165 16.73 8.84 -16.49
N GLN A 166 16.15 7.65 -16.36
CA GLN A 166 14.76 7.47 -15.95
C GLN A 166 14.46 8.10 -14.59
N ILE A 167 15.37 7.97 -13.61
CA ILE A 167 15.23 8.64 -12.30
C ILE A 167 15.19 10.15 -12.45
N LYS A 168 16.03 10.74 -13.31
CA LYS A 168 16.03 12.21 -13.54
C LYS A 168 14.73 12.66 -14.19
N ASP A 169 14.21 11.91 -15.14
CA ASP A 169 12.98 12.27 -15.85
C ASP A 169 11.75 12.10 -14.95
N ALA A 170 11.72 11.04 -14.12
CA ALA A 170 10.70 10.86 -13.09
C ALA A 170 10.66 12.03 -12.09
N LYS A 171 11.82 12.49 -11.62
CA LYS A 171 11.91 13.66 -10.72
C LYS A 171 11.33 14.93 -11.35
N LYS A 172 11.62 15.19 -12.63
CA LYS A 172 11.05 16.34 -13.35
C LYS A 172 9.52 16.23 -13.48
N GLN A 173 9.00 15.04 -13.76
CA GLN A 173 7.56 14.79 -13.86
C GLN A 173 6.87 15.03 -12.51
N LEU A 174 7.46 14.56 -11.41
CA LEU A 174 6.99 14.82 -10.05
C LEU A 174 6.95 16.32 -9.73
N ASP A 175 8.00 17.08 -10.05
CA ASP A 175 8.06 18.54 -9.83
C ASP A 175 7.03 19.31 -10.67
N GLN A 176 6.72 18.82 -11.87
CA GLN A 176 5.67 19.38 -12.70
C GLN A 176 4.29 19.10 -12.09
N TYR A 177 4.06 17.89 -11.60
CA TYR A 177 2.76 17.48 -11.09
C TYR A 177 2.43 18.09 -9.73
N GLU A 178 3.42 18.25 -8.85
CA GLU A 178 3.30 18.98 -7.58
C GLU A 178 2.70 20.39 -7.77
N LYS A 179 3.01 21.04 -8.90
CA LYS A 179 2.54 22.39 -9.22
C LYS A 179 1.09 22.44 -9.73
N SER A 180 0.49 21.30 -10.03
CA SER A 180 -0.89 21.23 -10.52
C SER A 180 -1.89 21.78 -9.49
N ASP A 181 -2.92 22.46 -9.97
CA ASP A 181 -3.95 23.03 -9.09
C ASP A 181 -4.64 21.95 -8.26
N ARG A 182 -4.76 20.73 -8.80
CA ARG A 182 -5.36 19.61 -8.10
C ARG A 182 -4.59 19.24 -6.83
N VAL A 183 -3.28 19.03 -6.93
CA VAL A 183 -2.44 18.67 -5.78
C VAL A 183 -2.52 19.78 -4.73
N LYS A 184 -2.38 21.04 -5.16
CA LYS A 184 -2.51 22.21 -4.27
C LYS A 184 -3.85 22.28 -3.55
N ASN A 185 -4.94 21.99 -4.25
CA ASN A 185 -6.31 22.10 -3.70
C ASN A 185 -6.67 20.92 -2.78
N THR A 186 -6.04 19.75 -2.95
CA THR A 186 -6.40 18.52 -2.25
C THR A 186 -5.45 18.16 -1.11
N LEU A 187 -4.25 18.75 -1.07
CA LEU A 187 -3.25 18.55 -0.01
C LEU A 187 -3.75 18.89 1.41
N SER A 188 -4.66 19.86 1.55
CA SER A 188 -5.15 20.32 2.85
C SER A 188 -4.00 20.63 3.81
N HIS A 189 -3.92 19.95 4.96
CA HIS A 189 -2.86 20.07 5.98
C HIS A 189 -1.81 18.94 5.89
N THR A 190 -1.89 18.07 4.89
CA THR A 190 -0.99 16.92 4.74
C THR A 190 0.34 17.32 4.10
N GLN A 191 1.40 16.62 4.46
CA GLN A 191 2.71 16.72 3.84
C GLN A 191 2.77 15.83 2.59
N LEU A 192 3.10 16.43 1.45
CA LEU A 192 3.35 15.69 0.21
C LEU A 192 4.70 14.97 0.26
N LYS A 193 4.70 13.67 -0.02
CA LYS A 193 5.90 12.89 -0.30
C LYS A 193 5.93 12.49 -1.78
N LYS A 194 7.07 12.70 -2.43
CA LYS A 194 7.29 12.34 -3.84
C LYS A 194 8.17 11.08 -3.87
N ILE A 195 7.71 10.00 -4.48
CA ILE A 195 8.40 8.71 -4.53
C ILE A 195 8.72 8.37 -5.97
N VAL A 196 9.94 7.90 -6.21
CA VAL A 196 10.35 7.37 -7.51
C VAL A 196 10.59 5.87 -7.37
N LEU A 197 9.90 5.10 -8.21
CA LEU A 197 10.07 3.66 -8.36
C LEU A 197 10.65 3.34 -9.73
N VAL A 198 11.70 2.52 -9.78
CA VAL A 198 12.23 2.00 -11.05
C VAL A 198 12.25 0.48 -11.04
N TYR A 199 11.49 -0.08 -11.97
CA TYR A 199 11.37 -1.52 -12.18
C TYR A 199 12.21 -1.98 -13.37
N LYS A 200 12.97 -3.06 -13.17
CA LYS A 200 13.67 -3.81 -14.21
C LYS A 200 12.91 -5.11 -14.46
N GLY A 201 12.00 -5.10 -15.42
CA GLY A 201 10.96 -6.12 -15.48
C GLY A 201 10.12 -6.10 -14.20
N TRP A 202 10.03 -7.22 -13.50
CA TRP A 202 9.32 -7.31 -12.21
C TRP A 202 10.14 -6.85 -10.99
N GLU A 203 11.46 -6.68 -11.14
CA GLU A 203 12.37 -6.40 -10.03
C GLU A 203 12.39 -4.91 -9.69
N LEU A 204 12.11 -4.54 -8.44
CA LEU A 204 12.19 -3.16 -7.96
C LEU A 204 13.66 -2.79 -7.67
N THR A 205 14.28 -2.05 -8.58
CA THR A 205 15.71 -1.70 -8.53
C THR A 205 16.02 -0.35 -7.92
N PHE A 206 15.02 0.53 -7.82
CA PHE A 206 15.14 1.85 -7.18
C PHE A 206 13.83 2.20 -6.50
N CYS A 207 13.91 2.64 -5.24
CA CYS A 207 12.75 2.94 -4.42
C CYS A 207 13.16 3.99 -3.37
N GLU A 208 13.07 5.27 -3.75
CA GLU A 208 13.51 6.38 -2.88
C GLU A 208 12.55 7.57 -2.94
N GLU A 209 12.53 8.33 -1.84
CA GLU A 209 11.85 9.61 -1.75
C GLU A 209 12.67 10.68 -2.46
N TYR A 210 11.98 11.52 -3.22
CA TYR A 210 12.53 12.71 -3.84
C TYR A 210 12.12 13.94 -3.04
N THR A 211 13.11 14.59 -2.43
CA THR A 211 12.95 15.86 -1.72
C THR A 211 13.23 17.03 -2.65
#